data_AF-A0A5K7XGE7-F1
#
_entry.id   AF-A0A5K7XGE7-F1
#
_cell.length_a   1.000
_cell.length_b   1.000
_cell.length_c   1.000
_cell.angle_alpha   90.00
_cell.angle_beta   90.00
_cell.angle_gamma   90.00
#
_symmetry.space_group_name_H-M   'P 1'
#
loop_
_entity.id
_entity.type
_entity.pdbx_description
1 polymer ?
#
loop_
_entity_poly.entity_id
_entity_poly.type
_entity_poly.pdbx_seq_one_letter_code
_entity_poly.pdbx_strand_id
1 'polypeptide(L)'
;MMHATIRRHWGALAVAGITAAMVFVVRLEGRVWFCECNRLLFWIADANSSHTSQHLLDPYSFTHFQHGLIFYWALAWLVPRWSWQGRLVTATAIEALWEIVENSEFVINRYREATAALGYTGDSVVNSLGDLLACVIGFAVAGRIGWRWTLALFVGIEAGLLLWIRDSLLLNVLMLFWPVEAIKNWQLGE
;
A
#
# COMPACT_ATOMS: atom_id res chain seq x y z
N MET A 1 19.37 -31.97 6.17
CA MET A 1 19.40 -30.65 6.84
C MET A 1 18.90 -29.52 5.95
N MET A 2 19.45 -29.30 4.75
CA MET A 2 19.06 -28.20 3.84
C MET A 2 17.55 -28.15 3.51
N HIS A 3 16.92 -29.28 3.18
CA HIS A 3 15.47 -29.35 2.92
C HIS A 3 14.59 -28.97 4.13
N ALA A 4 15.04 -29.26 5.36
CA ALA A 4 14.31 -28.90 6.58
C ALA A 4 14.41 -27.41 6.89
N THR A 5 15.58 -26.81 6.63
CA THR A 5 15.80 -25.35 6.75
C THR A 5 14.98 -24.59 5.71
N ILE A 6 14.96 -25.04 4.45
CA ILE A 6 14.14 -24.43 3.39
C ILE A 6 12.65 -24.51 3.75
N ARG A 7 12.16 -25.66 4.22
CA ARG A 7 10.76 -25.82 4.66
C ARG A 7 10.38 -24.91 5.84
N ARG A 8 11.33 -24.51 6.67
CA ARG A 8 11.09 -23.59 7.79
C ARG A 8 11.11 -22.11 7.37
N HIS A 9 11.90 -21.76 6.35
CA HIS A 9 12.13 -20.36 5.94
C HIS A 9 11.53 -20.00 4.57
N TRP A 10 10.82 -20.92 3.90
CA TRP A 10 10.29 -20.69 2.55
C TRP A 10 9.43 -19.43 2.43
N GLY A 11 8.61 -19.13 3.44
CA GLY A 11 7.73 -17.95 3.42
C GLY A 11 8.54 -16.65 3.40
N ALA A 12 9.60 -16.56 4.20
CA ALA A 12 10.48 -15.40 4.22
C ALA A 12 11.26 -15.26 2.89
N LEU A 13 11.73 -16.39 2.34
CA LEU A 13 12.40 -16.41 1.03
C LEU A 13 11.47 -15.99 -0.10
N ALA A 14 10.21 -16.43 -0.07
CA ALA A 14 9.20 -16.07 -1.06
C ALA A 14 8.85 -14.58 -0.97
N VAL A 15 8.62 -14.05 0.24
CA VAL A 15 8.39 -12.61 0.45
C VAL A 15 9.57 -11.80 -0.06
N ALA A 16 10.81 -12.17 0.30
CA ALA A 16 12.00 -11.47 -0.19
C ALA A 16 12.13 -11.51 -1.73
N GLY A 17 11.82 -12.65 -2.35
CA GLY A 17 11.81 -12.78 -3.81
C GLY A 17 10.74 -11.91 -4.49
N ILE A 18 9.53 -11.85 -3.92
CA ILE A 18 8.44 -11.00 -4.40
C ILE A 18 8.82 -9.52 -4.28
N THR A 19 9.35 -9.11 -3.13
CA THR A 19 9.83 -7.74 -2.91
C THR A 19 10.92 -7.37 -3.90
N ALA A 20 11.89 -8.26 -4.15
CA ALA A 20 12.94 -8.01 -5.12
C ALA A 20 12.39 -7.87 -6.56
N ALA A 21 11.41 -8.69 -6.93
CA ALA A 21 10.74 -8.61 -8.23
C ALA A 21 9.96 -7.29 -8.39
N MET A 22 9.23 -6.87 -7.36
CA MET A 22 8.53 -5.58 -7.31
C MET A 22 9.50 -4.42 -7.51
N VAL A 23 10.57 -4.36 -6.71
CA VAL A 23 11.62 -3.33 -6.83
C VAL A 23 12.21 -3.31 -8.25
N PHE A 24 12.49 -4.47 -8.82
CA PHE A 24 13.02 -4.56 -10.17
C PHE A 24 12.07 -3.97 -11.20
N VAL A 25 10.78 -4.33 -11.17
CA VAL A 25 9.77 -3.82 -12.12
C VAL A 25 9.54 -2.33 -11.93
N VAL A 26 9.34 -1.85 -10.70
CA VAL A 26 9.18 -0.42 -10.38
C VAL A 26 10.38 0.40 -10.86
N ARG A 27 11.60 -0.16 -10.80
CA ARG A 27 12.80 0.47 -11.37
C ARG A 27 12.81 0.50 -12.91
N LEU A 28 12.25 -0.52 -13.56
CA LEU A 28 12.09 -0.52 -15.03
C LEU A 28 11.07 0.53 -15.49
N GLU A 29 10.03 0.79 -14.69
CA GLU A 29 9.05 1.88 -14.88
C GLU A 29 9.65 3.28 -14.60
N GLY A 30 10.97 3.37 -14.36
CA GLY A 30 11.69 4.63 -14.22
C GLY A 30 11.58 5.31 -12.84
N ARG A 31 10.91 4.70 -11.85
CA ARG A 31 10.71 5.32 -10.53
C ARG A 31 12.02 5.52 -9.77
N VAL A 32 12.22 6.68 -9.16
CA VAL A 32 13.46 7.02 -8.42
C VAL A 32 13.66 6.11 -7.21
N TRP A 33 14.91 5.93 -6.77
CA TRP A 33 15.19 5.10 -5.59
C TRP A 33 14.64 5.73 -4.30
N PHE A 34 14.82 7.03 -4.14
CA PHE A 34 14.35 7.86 -3.04
C PHE A 34 14.20 9.30 -3.55
N CYS A 35 13.59 10.17 -2.75
CA CYS A 35 13.39 11.58 -3.07
C CYS A 35 14.58 12.25 -3.80
N GLU A 36 14.30 12.90 -4.92
CA GLU A 36 15.27 13.68 -5.71
C GLU A 36 15.91 14.82 -4.91
N CYS A 37 15.29 15.20 -3.78
CA CYS A 37 15.82 16.15 -2.81
C CYS A 37 17.07 15.68 -2.04
N ASN A 38 17.62 14.50 -2.35
CA ASN A 38 18.79 13.89 -1.69
C ASN A 38 18.65 13.76 -0.17
N ARG A 39 17.42 13.60 0.32
CA ARG A 39 17.11 13.34 1.72
C ARG A 39 16.20 12.14 1.81
N LEU A 40 16.44 11.29 2.80
CA LEU A 40 15.52 10.23 3.15
C LEU A 40 14.94 10.53 4.52
N LEU A 41 13.63 10.76 4.56
CA LEU A 41 12.86 10.95 5.77
C LEU A 41 12.09 9.67 6.07
N PHE A 42 11.89 9.42 7.36
CA PHE A 42 11.10 8.27 7.81
C PHE A 42 9.61 8.49 7.57
N TRP A 43 9.12 9.73 7.71
CA TRP A 43 7.72 10.07 7.66
C TRP A 43 7.50 11.46 7.07
N ILE A 44 6.48 11.61 6.21
CA ILE A 44 5.93 12.88 5.75
C ILE A 44 4.48 12.98 6.19
N ALA A 45 4.07 14.12 6.74
CA ALA A 45 2.72 14.33 7.25
C ALA A 45 1.78 14.99 6.23
N ASP A 46 2.34 15.75 5.28
CA ASP A 46 1.56 16.49 4.29
C ASP A 46 1.25 15.60 3.09
N ALA A 47 -0.03 15.35 2.83
CA ALA A 47 -0.49 14.53 1.71
C ALA A 47 -0.49 15.28 0.36
N ASN A 48 -0.46 16.61 0.40
CA ASN A 48 -0.54 17.46 -0.80
C ASN A 48 0.83 18.12 -1.10
N SER A 49 1.91 17.37 -0.90
CA SER A 49 3.27 17.85 -1.11
C SER A 49 3.99 17.04 -2.19
N SER A 50 5.00 17.62 -2.82
CA SER A 50 5.91 16.88 -3.71
C SER A 50 6.79 15.84 -2.99
N HIS A 51 6.71 15.79 -1.65
CA HIS A 51 7.41 14.81 -0.82
C HIS A 51 6.58 13.56 -0.57
N THR A 52 5.25 13.63 -0.77
CA THR A 52 4.35 12.48 -0.65
C THR A 52 4.74 11.44 -1.68
N SER A 53 4.76 10.18 -1.26
CA SER A 53 5.25 9.03 -2.01
C SER A 53 6.76 9.00 -2.32
N GLN A 54 7.56 9.95 -1.79
CA GLN A 54 9.00 10.03 -2.08
C GLN A 54 9.90 9.59 -0.92
N HIS A 55 9.30 9.29 0.24
CA HIS A 55 9.98 8.93 1.47
C HIS A 55 9.43 7.61 2.03
N LEU A 56 9.96 7.13 3.17
CA LEU A 56 9.64 5.78 3.61
C LEU A 56 8.16 5.59 3.95
N LEU A 57 7.52 6.56 4.61
CA LEU A 57 6.11 6.50 4.98
C LEU A 57 5.47 7.87 4.81
N ASP A 58 4.18 7.85 4.52
CA ASP A 58 3.32 9.02 4.42
C ASP A 58 1.85 8.64 4.75
N PRO A 59 0.87 9.55 4.65
CA PRO A 59 -0.52 9.23 4.98
C PRO A 59 -1.11 8.06 4.20
N TYR A 60 -0.66 7.78 2.98
CA TYR A 60 -1.14 6.65 2.17
C TYR A 60 -0.55 5.32 2.66
N SER A 61 0.55 5.29 3.41
CA SER A 61 0.98 4.06 4.07
C SER A 61 -0.09 3.47 5.03
N PHE A 62 -1.04 4.28 5.51
CA PHE A 62 -2.22 3.78 6.23
C PHE A 62 -3.20 3.01 5.33
N THR A 63 -3.34 3.39 4.06
CA THR A 63 -4.19 2.66 3.09
C THR A 63 -3.58 1.31 2.72
N HIS A 64 -2.25 1.24 2.57
CA HIS A 64 -1.55 -0.04 2.38
C HIS A 64 -1.61 -0.92 3.64
N PHE A 65 -1.53 -0.33 4.85
CA PHE A 65 -1.83 -1.07 6.07
C PHE A 65 -3.25 -1.67 6.06
N GLN A 66 -4.24 -0.91 5.57
CA GLN A 66 -5.61 -1.40 5.40
C GLN A 66 -5.74 -2.50 4.34
N HIS A 67 -4.96 -2.48 3.24
CA HIS A 67 -4.86 -3.63 2.33
C HIS A 67 -4.48 -4.90 3.09
N GLY A 68 -3.48 -4.82 3.96
CA GLY A 68 -3.09 -5.92 4.84
C GLY A 68 -4.24 -6.45 5.69
N LEU A 69 -5.03 -5.56 6.30
CA LEU A 69 -6.22 -5.92 7.07
C LEU A 69 -7.25 -6.68 6.22
N ILE A 70 -7.54 -6.16 5.02
CA ILE A 70 -8.50 -6.74 4.07
C ILE A 70 -8.02 -8.11 3.60
N PHE A 71 -6.77 -8.21 3.14
CA PHE A 71 -6.20 -9.44 2.59
C PHE A 71 -6.15 -10.55 3.61
N TYR A 72 -5.88 -10.24 4.88
CA TYR A 72 -5.92 -11.24 5.93
C TYR A 72 -7.30 -11.92 6.02
N TRP A 73 -8.37 -11.14 6.15
CA TRP A 73 -9.72 -11.69 6.29
C TRP A 73 -10.24 -12.31 5.00
N ALA A 74 -9.94 -11.70 3.85
CA ALA A 74 -10.28 -12.25 2.55
C ALA A 74 -9.63 -13.63 2.34
N LEU A 75 -8.33 -13.77 2.60
CA LEU A 75 -7.62 -15.05 2.45
C LEU A 75 -7.98 -16.05 3.54
N ALA A 76 -8.26 -15.61 4.77
CA ALA A 76 -8.77 -16.48 5.82
C ALA A 76 -10.12 -17.12 5.44
N TRP A 77 -10.97 -16.39 4.70
CA TRP A 77 -12.25 -16.86 4.21
C TRP A 77 -12.15 -17.68 2.92
N LEU A 78 -11.38 -17.23 1.92
CA LEU A 78 -11.23 -17.89 0.61
C LEU A 78 -10.42 -19.19 0.69
N VAL A 79 -9.34 -19.19 1.47
CA VAL A 79 -8.41 -20.33 1.58
C VAL A 79 -8.21 -20.74 3.05
N PRO A 80 -9.27 -21.20 3.74
CA PRO A 80 -9.27 -21.47 5.18
C PRO A 80 -8.31 -22.61 5.57
N ARG A 81 -7.91 -23.46 4.62
CA ARG A 81 -6.97 -24.57 4.84
C ARG A 81 -5.50 -24.20 4.64
N TRP A 82 -5.20 -23.02 4.09
CA TRP A 82 -3.82 -22.60 3.86
C TRP A 82 -3.14 -22.21 5.18
N SER A 83 -1.83 -22.45 5.26
CA SER A 83 -1.04 -21.99 6.40
C SER A 83 -1.00 -20.47 6.45
N TRP A 84 -0.72 -19.93 7.64
CA TRP A 84 -0.47 -18.50 7.80
C TRP A 84 0.59 -17.98 6.81
N GLN A 85 1.69 -18.71 6.62
CA GLN A 85 2.75 -18.30 5.68
C GLN A 85 2.24 -18.27 4.23
N GLY A 86 1.40 -19.23 3.82
CA GLY A 86 0.80 -19.24 2.49
C GLY A 86 -0.08 -18.02 2.22
N ARG A 87 -0.89 -17.64 3.20
CA ARG A 87 -1.72 -16.43 3.10
C ARG A 87 -0.86 -15.16 3.10
N LEU A 88 0.16 -15.08 3.96
CA LEU A 88 1.07 -13.93 3.99
C LEU A 88 1.79 -13.75 2.65
N VAL A 89 2.38 -14.81 2.09
CA VAL A 89 3.05 -14.76 0.78
C VAL A 89 2.10 -14.29 -0.31
N THR A 90 0.85 -14.74 -0.26
CA THR A 90 -0.18 -14.34 -1.23
C THR A 90 -0.59 -12.89 -1.06
N ALA A 91 -0.77 -12.41 0.17
CA ALA A 91 -1.05 -11.01 0.46
C ALA A 91 0.10 -10.10 -0.02
N THR A 92 1.34 -10.48 0.28
CA THR A 92 2.53 -9.77 -0.24
C THR A 92 2.58 -9.76 -1.77
N ALA A 93 2.22 -10.86 -2.44
CA ALA A 93 2.18 -10.91 -3.90
C ALA A 93 1.10 -9.99 -4.50
N ILE A 94 -0.08 -9.93 -3.87
CA ILE A 94 -1.16 -9.03 -4.31
C ILE A 94 -0.74 -7.57 -4.10
N GLU A 95 -0.17 -7.24 -2.94
CA GLU A 95 0.29 -5.88 -2.66
C GLU A 95 1.42 -5.46 -3.61
N ALA A 96 2.41 -6.32 -3.82
CA ALA A 96 3.49 -6.05 -4.75
C ALA A 96 3.00 -5.88 -6.19
N LEU A 97 1.94 -6.60 -6.58
CA LEU A 97 1.30 -6.40 -7.87
C LEU A 97 0.57 -5.05 -7.92
N TRP A 98 -0.10 -4.66 -6.83
CA TRP A 98 -0.73 -3.36 -6.73
C TRP A 98 0.30 -2.23 -6.85
N GLU A 99 1.41 -2.28 -6.11
CA GLU A 99 2.53 -1.32 -6.21
C GLU A 99 3.04 -1.15 -7.64
N ILE A 100 3.20 -2.25 -8.38
CA ILE A 100 3.62 -2.22 -9.80
C ILE A 100 2.56 -1.52 -10.66
N VAL A 101 1.29 -1.85 -10.45
CA VAL A 101 0.17 -1.30 -11.23
C VAL A 101 -0.03 0.19 -10.93
N GLU A 102 0.00 0.56 -9.65
CA GLU A 102 -0.08 1.93 -9.16
C GLU A 102 0.99 2.82 -9.75
N ASN A 103 2.23 2.31 -9.82
CA ASN A 103 3.38 3.02 -10.37
C ASN A 103 3.51 2.95 -11.90
N SER A 104 2.53 2.38 -12.60
CA SER A 104 2.47 2.43 -14.06
C SER A 104 2.04 3.81 -14.56
N GLU A 105 2.51 4.21 -15.75
CA GLU A 105 2.10 5.49 -16.35
C GLU A 105 0.57 5.61 -16.47
N PHE A 106 -0.12 4.51 -16.75
CA PHE A 106 -1.57 4.48 -16.87
C PHE A 106 -2.26 4.91 -15.58
N VAL A 107 -1.90 4.33 -14.44
CA VAL A 107 -2.54 4.63 -13.15
C VAL A 107 -2.10 5.99 -12.61
N ILE A 108 -0.82 6.35 -12.76
CA ILE A 108 -0.33 7.68 -12.38
C ILE A 108 -1.07 8.79 -13.15
N ASN A 109 -1.29 8.63 -14.46
CA ASN A 109 -2.07 9.58 -15.25
C ASN A 109 -3.52 9.64 -14.77
N ARG A 110 -4.12 8.48 -14.46
CA ARG A 110 -5.49 8.41 -13.96
C ARG A 110 -5.64 9.11 -12.61
N TYR A 111 -4.70 8.97 -11.69
CA TYR A 111 -4.70 9.71 -10.42
C TYR A 111 -4.61 11.22 -10.67
N ARG A 112 -3.69 11.68 -11.53
CA ARG A 112 -3.55 13.11 -11.86
C ARG A 112 -4.83 13.73 -12.44
N GLU A 113 -5.56 12.97 -13.25
CA GLU A 113 -6.83 13.42 -13.82
C GLU A 113 -7.97 13.41 -12.80
N ALA A 114 -8.03 12.36 -11.97
CA ALA A 114 -9.20 12.03 -11.17
C ALA A 114 -9.17 12.56 -9.74
N THR A 115 -8.00 12.64 -9.10
CA THR A 115 -7.87 13.01 -7.69
C THR A 115 -7.21 14.38 -7.52
N ALA A 116 -7.14 14.85 -6.27
CA ALA A 116 -6.40 16.05 -5.88
C ALA A 116 -4.87 15.88 -5.95
N ALA A 117 -4.36 14.78 -6.53
CA ALA A 117 -2.95 14.42 -6.62
C ALA A 117 -2.18 15.25 -7.68
N LEU A 118 -2.28 16.58 -7.59
CA LEU A 118 -1.56 17.52 -8.44
C LEU A 118 -0.05 17.35 -8.25
N GLY A 119 0.62 16.78 -9.25
CA GLY A 119 2.06 16.53 -9.21
C GLY A 119 2.46 15.15 -8.69
N TYR A 120 1.52 14.21 -8.54
CA TYR A 120 1.88 12.81 -8.30
C TYR A 120 2.65 12.24 -9.49
N THR A 121 3.87 11.80 -9.22
CA THR A 121 4.80 11.24 -10.20
C THR A 121 5.08 9.78 -9.92
N GLY A 122 4.18 9.07 -9.24
CA GLY A 122 4.48 7.74 -8.73
C GLY A 122 5.38 7.78 -7.49
N ASP A 123 5.47 6.63 -6.87
CA ASP A 123 6.22 6.38 -5.66
C ASP A 123 7.69 6.17 -5.97
N SER A 124 8.53 6.57 -5.03
CA SER A 124 9.92 6.14 -5.00
C SER A 124 10.01 4.67 -4.57
N VAL A 125 11.07 3.96 -4.95
CA VAL A 125 11.26 2.56 -4.52
C VAL A 125 11.24 2.41 -3.00
N VAL A 126 11.81 3.36 -2.25
CA VAL A 126 11.79 3.30 -0.79
C VAL A 126 10.37 3.46 -0.23
N ASN A 127 9.51 4.24 -0.88
CA ASN A 127 8.12 4.38 -0.50
C ASN A 127 7.34 3.09 -0.77
N SER A 128 7.42 2.52 -1.98
CA SER A 128 6.81 1.22 -2.28
C SER A 128 7.26 0.09 -1.35
N LEU A 129 8.51 0.13 -0.87
CA LEU A 129 8.99 -0.81 0.15
C LEU A 129 8.33 -0.57 1.52
N GLY A 130 8.12 0.70 1.89
CA GLY A 130 7.38 1.11 3.08
C GLY A 130 5.91 0.70 3.02
N ASP A 131 5.27 0.84 1.88
CA ASP A 131 3.87 0.50 1.66
C ASP A 131 3.65 -1.02 1.66
N LEU A 132 4.52 -1.78 0.98
CA LEU A 132 4.54 -3.23 1.10
C LEU A 132 4.74 -3.69 2.55
N LEU A 133 5.63 -3.02 3.30
CA LEU A 133 5.84 -3.30 4.72
C LEU A 133 4.60 -2.96 5.55
N ALA A 134 3.94 -1.83 5.30
CA ALA A 134 2.71 -1.43 5.96
C ALA A 134 1.61 -2.48 5.77
N CYS A 135 1.44 -3.00 4.55
CA CYS A 135 0.53 -4.10 4.25
C CYS A 135 0.88 -5.38 5.02
N VAL A 136 2.15 -5.79 5.05
CA VAL A 136 2.59 -6.97 5.83
C VAL A 136 2.31 -6.79 7.33
N ILE A 137 2.51 -5.59 7.88
CA ILE A 137 2.21 -5.29 9.28
C ILE A 137 0.69 -5.34 9.51
N GLY A 138 -0.11 -4.72 8.64
CA GLY A 138 -1.58 -4.76 8.70
C GLY A 138 -2.10 -6.19 8.70
N PHE A 139 -1.61 -7.02 7.79
CA PHE A 139 -1.95 -8.44 7.72
C PHE A 139 -1.65 -9.16 9.05
N ALA A 140 -0.46 -8.92 9.62
CA ALA A 140 -0.04 -9.50 10.88
C ALA A 140 -0.86 -9.01 12.09
N VAL A 141 -1.33 -7.76 12.07
CA VAL A 141 -2.20 -7.18 13.10
C VAL A 141 -3.59 -7.81 13.03
N ALA A 142 -4.18 -7.91 11.84
CA ALA A 142 -5.51 -8.49 11.65
C ALA A 142 -5.61 -9.93 12.17
N GLY A 143 -4.55 -10.72 11.99
CA GLY A 143 -4.44 -12.08 12.53
C GLY A 143 -4.39 -12.19 14.05
N ARG A 144 -4.11 -11.10 14.76
CA ARG A 144 -3.96 -11.09 16.23
C ARG A 144 -5.17 -10.52 16.94
N ILE A 145 -5.80 -9.48 16.38
CA ILE A 145 -6.82 -8.71 17.09
C ILE A 145 -8.25 -9.24 16.87
N GLY A 146 -8.46 -10.13 15.89
CA GLY A 146 -9.77 -10.69 15.59
C GLY A 146 -10.70 -9.73 14.84
N TRP A 147 -11.76 -10.28 14.24
CA TRP A 147 -12.49 -9.59 13.15
C TRP A 147 -13.13 -8.27 13.59
N ARG A 148 -13.73 -8.24 14.80
CA ARG A 148 -14.42 -7.04 15.33
C ARG A 148 -13.46 -5.87 15.49
N TRP A 149 -12.27 -6.13 16.02
CA TRP A 149 -11.25 -5.11 16.22
C TRP A 149 -10.56 -4.73 14.91
N THR A 150 -10.41 -5.67 13.97
CA THR A 150 -9.95 -5.33 12.61
C THR A 150 -10.94 -4.39 11.91
N LEU A 151 -12.25 -4.66 11.99
CA LEU A 151 -13.26 -3.79 11.41
C LEU A 151 -13.24 -2.40 12.06
N ALA A 152 -13.20 -2.35 13.40
CA ALA A 152 -13.13 -1.07 14.13
C ALA A 152 -11.87 -0.28 13.77
N LEU A 153 -10.71 -0.95 13.64
CA LEU A 153 -9.46 -0.33 13.24
C LEU A 153 -9.53 0.19 11.80
N PHE A 154 -10.06 -0.61 10.86
CA PHE A 154 -10.23 -0.22 9.47
C PHE A 154 -11.08 1.05 9.34
N VAL A 155 -12.26 1.07 9.98
CA VAL A 155 -13.17 2.21 9.97
C VAL A 155 -12.56 3.42 10.68
N GLY A 156 -11.83 3.21 11.77
CA GLY A 156 -11.12 4.28 12.47
C GLY A 156 -10.05 4.95 11.62
N ILE A 157 -9.30 4.17 10.84
CA ILE A 157 -8.30 4.69 9.89
C ILE A 157 -9.00 5.45 8.76
N GLU A 158 -10.06 4.91 8.15
CA GLU A 158 -10.82 5.61 7.11
C GLU A 158 -11.32 6.97 7.60
N ALA A 159 -11.98 7.02 8.77
CA ALA A 159 -12.47 8.26 9.34
C ALA A 159 -11.33 9.23 9.68
N GLY A 160 -10.21 8.72 10.21
CA GLY A 160 -9.03 9.52 10.53
C GLY A 160 -8.43 10.19 9.29
N LEU A 161 -8.26 9.43 8.20
CA LEU A 161 -7.72 9.96 6.94
C LEU A 161 -8.68 10.95 6.28
N LEU A 162 -9.99 10.66 6.24
CA LEU A 162 -10.99 11.59 5.70
C LEU A 162 -11.02 12.93 6.45
N LEU A 163 -10.84 12.91 7.77
CA LEU A 163 -10.80 14.14 8.58
C LEU A 163 -9.47 14.90 8.43
N TRP A 164 -8.38 14.18 8.22
CA TRP A 164 -7.03 14.75 8.19
C TRP A 164 -6.62 15.23 6.80
N ILE A 165 -6.62 14.33 5.82
CA ILE A 165 -6.09 14.57 4.47
C ILE A 165 -7.21 14.70 3.42
N ARG A 166 -8.47 14.56 3.84
CA ARG A 166 -9.65 14.53 2.96
C ARG A 166 -9.61 13.43 1.90
N ASP A 167 -8.81 12.39 2.11
CA ASP A 167 -8.76 11.20 1.28
C ASP A 167 -8.71 9.96 2.17
N SER A 168 -8.96 8.79 1.62
CA SER A 168 -8.88 7.50 2.31
C SER A 168 -8.78 6.36 1.30
N LEU A 169 -8.61 5.11 1.76
CA LEU A 169 -8.55 3.97 0.84
C LEU A 169 -9.84 3.86 0.00
N LEU A 170 -11.01 3.93 0.64
CA LEU A 170 -12.27 3.77 -0.08
C LEU A 170 -12.53 4.93 -1.05
N LEU A 171 -12.16 6.14 -0.66
CA LEU A 171 -12.34 7.31 -1.51
C LEU A 171 -11.38 7.29 -2.70
N ASN A 172 -10.12 6.92 -2.46
CA ASN A 172 -9.12 6.74 -3.48
C ASN A 172 -9.56 5.70 -4.53
N VAL A 173 -10.03 4.52 -4.09
CA VAL A 173 -10.57 3.48 -4.99
C VAL A 173 -11.79 4.01 -5.76
N LEU A 174 -12.72 4.71 -5.10
CA LEU A 174 -13.88 5.29 -5.76
C LEU A 174 -13.45 6.27 -6.86
N MET A 175 -12.58 7.22 -6.56
CA MET A 175 -12.14 8.24 -7.52
C MET A 175 -11.29 7.66 -8.66
N LEU A 176 -10.52 6.61 -8.38
CA LEU A 176 -9.73 5.90 -9.38
C LEU A 176 -10.61 5.21 -10.44
N PHE A 177 -11.76 4.65 -10.07
CA PHE A 177 -12.65 3.98 -11.03
C PHE A 177 -13.78 4.88 -11.53
N TRP A 178 -14.35 5.70 -10.67
CA TRP A 178 -15.52 6.53 -10.92
C TRP A 178 -15.31 7.95 -10.33
N PRO A 179 -14.58 8.83 -11.03
CA PRO A 179 -14.30 10.18 -10.54
C PRO A 179 -15.58 10.98 -10.39
N VAL A 180 -15.74 11.61 -9.23
CA VAL A 180 -16.88 12.47 -8.90
C VAL A 180 -16.37 13.88 -8.61
N GLU A 181 -16.79 14.84 -9.42
CA GLU A 181 -16.32 16.23 -9.34
C GLU A 181 -16.53 16.85 -7.94
N ALA A 182 -17.69 16.60 -7.32
CA ALA A 182 -17.99 17.09 -5.98
C ALA A 182 -17.02 16.55 -4.92
N ILE A 183 -16.56 15.31 -5.06
CA ILE A 183 -15.57 14.71 -4.16
C ILE A 183 -14.20 15.34 -4.41
N LYS A 184 -13.81 15.50 -5.68
CA LYS A 184 -12.54 16.13 -6.07
C LYS A 184 -12.41 17.56 -5.51
N ASN A 185 -13.45 18.38 -5.62
CA ASN A 185 -13.44 19.75 -5.09
C ASN A 185 -13.32 19.74 -3.56
N TRP A 186 -14.07 18.85 -2.89
CA TRP A 186 -13.97 18.70 -1.44
C TRP A 186 -12.56 18.28 -1.00
N GLN A 187 -11.92 17.35 -1.73
CA GLN A 187 -10.52 16.94 -1.52
C GLN A 187 -9.54 18.12 -1.66
N LEU A 188 -9.75 18.99 -2.65
CA LEU A 188 -8.92 20.17 -2.92
C LEU A 188 -9.09 21.30 -1.91
N GLY A 189 -10.14 21.29 -1.08
CA GLY A 189 -10.40 22.41 -0.17
C GLY A 189 -11.41 23.43 -0.70
N GLU A 190 -12.03 23.15 -1.85
CA GLU A 190 -12.95 24.04 -2.56
C GLU A 190 -14.43 23.85 -2.17
#